data_AF-I0HJL6-F1
#
_entry.id   AF-I0HJL6-F1
#
_cell.length_a   1.000
_cell.length_b   1.000
_cell.length_c   1.000
_cell.angle_alpha   90.00
_cell.angle_beta   90.00
_cell.angle_gamma   90.00
#
_symmetry.space_group_name_H-M   'P 1'
#
loop_
_entity.id
_entity.type
_entity.pdbx_description
1 polymer ?
#
loop_
_entity_poly.entity_id
_entity_poly.type
_entity_poly.pdbx_seq_one_letter_code
_entity_poly.pdbx_strand_id
1 'polypeptide(L)'
;MVRCRARCSLVCTPWARGIVPGQRIAKEAGVGSATLYRNFPTREALIAAAYQNELARLCDAAPELLAALPPRDALRAWMSRLIEYTTAKFGMAEALRSVLDSGVNPYADSPHRVMAAIEALLAAGAARPDVTAAEVFTLLTGIALALDRTGQPDRAERLLDLALTGLTAEPPP
;
A
#
# COMPACT_ATOMS: atom_id res chain seq x y z
N MET A 1 8.08 23.67 -1.33
CA MET A 1 7.74 22.23 -1.23
C MET A 1 7.31 21.91 0.19
N VAL A 2 6.00 21.96 0.47
CA VAL A 2 5.48 21.57 1.80
C VAL A 2 5.43 20.04 1.83
N ARG A 3 6.48 19.41 2.38
CA ARG A 3 6.42 18.01 2.79
C ARG A 3 5.46 17.94 3.98
N CYS A 4 4.20 17.63 3.70
CA CYS A 4 3.19 17.40 4.71
C CYS A 4 3.59 16.12 5.47
N ARG A 5 4.31 16.30 6.59
CA ARG A 5 4.80 15.25 7.49
C ARG A 5 3.68 14.68 8.37
N ALA A 6 2.44 14.72 7.89
CA ALA A 6 1.32 14.11 8.58
C ALA A 6 1.43 12.59 8.43
N ARG A 7 1.29 11.88 9.56
CA ARG A 7 0.99 10.45 9.62
C ARG A 7 -0.42 10.17 9.05
N CYS A 8 -0.72 10.68 7.85
CA CYS A 8 -1.93 10.38 7.09
C CYS A 8 -1.81 9.00 6.43
N SER A 9 -1.57 7.97 7.23
CA SER A 9 -1.66 6.62 6.71
C SER A 9 -3.13 6.35 6.36
N LEU A 10 -3.35 5.94 5.11
CA LEU A 10 -4.64 5.45 4.63
C LEU A 10 -5.12 4.23 5.44
N VAL A 11 -4.24 3.61 6.22
CA VAL A 11 -4.51 2.45 7.05
C VAL A 11 -5.25 2.78 8.36
N CYS A 12 -5.27 4.04 8.82
CA CYS A 12 -5.68 4.37 10.20
C CYS A 12 -6.94 5.24 10.37
N THR A 13 -7.61 5.70 9.31
CA THR A 13 -8.73 6.67 9.43
C THR A 13 -10.02 6.24 8.70
N PRO A 14 -11.20 6.82 9.02
CA PRO A 14 -12.48 6.48 8.40
C PRO A 14 -12.69 6.94 6.94
N TRP A 15 -11.68 7.54 6.31
CA TRP A 15 -11.69 8.05 4.93
C TRP A 15 -12.05 6.99 3.87
N ALA A 16 -11.85 5.70 4.18
CA ALA A 16 -12.14 4.55 3.32
C ALA A 16 -13.64 4.26 3.07
N ARG A 17 -14.59 5.02 3.64
CA ARG A 17 -16.05 4.82 3.45
C ARG A 17 -16.73 5.84 2.51
N GLY A 18 -15.99 6.36 1.53
CA GLY A 18 -16.57 7.09 0.38
C GLY A 18 -17.13 8.50 0.64
N ILE A 19 -17.49 8.86 1.87
CA ILE A 19 -18.18 10.14 2.17
C ILE A 19 -17.53 10.84 3.36
N VAL A 20 -16.29 11.31 3.20
CA VAL A 20 -15.69 12.23 4.18
C VAL A 20 -15.62 13.62 3.57
N PRO A 21 -16.38 14.60 4.11
CA PRO A 21 -16.29 15.99 3.67
C PRO A 21 -14.84 16.48 3.77
N GLY A 22 -14.36 17.27 2.80
CA GLY A 22 -12.98 17.77 2.80
C GLY A 22 -12.60 18.53 4.08
N GLN A 23 -13.59 19.08 4.78
CA GLN A 23 -13.43 19.71 6.10
C GLN A 23 -13.04 18.72 7.21
N ARG A 24 -13.52 17.47 7.15
CA ARG A 24 -13.05 16.39 8.04
C ARG A 24 -11.63 15.95 7.68
N ILE A 25 -11.30 15.87 6.39
CA ILE A 25 -9.94 15.52 5.94
C ILE A 25 -8.94 16.59 6.38
N ALA A 26 -9.27 17.87 6.23
CA ALA A 26 -8.46 18.99 6.68
C ALA A 26 -8.23 18.93 8.21
N LYS A 27 -9.29 18.66 8.98
CA LYS A 27 -9.23 18.50 10.44
C LYS A 27 -8.34 17.31 10.86
N GLU A 28 -8.50 16.15 10.23
CA GLU A 28 -7.70 14.95 10.55
C GLU A 28 -6.23 15.12 10.12
N ALA A 29 -5.96 15.86 9.05
CA ALA A 29 -4.61 16.19 8.59
C ALA A 29 -3.97 17.39 9.34
N GLY A 30 -4.70 18.04 10.26
CA GLY A 30 -4.21 19.19 11.01
C GLY A 30 -3.98 20.45 10.17
N VAL A 31 -4.65 20.58 9.02
CA VAL A 31 -4.53 21.73 8.10
C VAL A 31 -5.85 22.50 8.01
N GLY A 32 -5.79 23.80 7.74
CA GLY A 32 -7.00 24.58 7.45
C GLY A 32 -7.59 24.22 6.09
N SER A 33 -8.93 24.20 5.95
CA SER A 33 -9.62 23.87 4.70
C SER A 33 -9.17 24.73 3.51
N ALA A 34 -8.92 26.02 3.73
CA ALA A 34 -8.40 26.91 2.69
C ALA A 34 -6.99 26.52 2.22
N THR A 35 -6.15 25.98 3.10
CA THR A 35 -4.82 25.46 2.74
C THR A 35 -4.92 24.14 1.99
N LEU A 36 -5.86 23.28 2.37
CA LEU A 36 -6.12 22.02 1.67
C LEU A 36 -6.58 22.28 0.22
N TYR A 37 -7.63 23.10 0.03
CA TYR A 37 -8.17 23.37 -1.31
C TYR A 37 -7.28 24.25 -2.20
N ARG A 38 -6.34 25.01 -1.62
CA ARG A 38 -5.28 25.69 -2.39
C ARG A 38 -4.29 24.71 -3.04
N ASN A 39 -4.02 23.58 -2.40
CA ASN A 39 -3.11 22.55 -2.93
C ASN A 39 -3.84 21.47 -3.72
N PHE A 40 -5.11 21.22 -3.39
CA PHE A 40 -5.96 20.22 -4.04
C PHE A 40 -7.28 20.88 -4.46
N PRO A 41 -7.34 21.49 -5.66
CA PRO A 41 -8.51 22.26 -6.10
C PRO A 41 -9.79 21.43 -6.18
N THR A 42 -9.67 20.12 -6.37
CA THR A 42 -10.78 19.17 -6.45
C THR A 42 -10.64 18.04 -5.44
N ARG A 43 -11.77 17.38 -5.13
CA ARG A 43 -11.78 16.18 -4.28
C ARG A 43 -10.96 15.06 -4.93
N GLU A 44 -11.04 14.94 -6.24
CA GLU A 44 -10.34 13.94 -7.04
C GLU A 44 -8.83 14.16 -7.01
N ALA A 45 -8.37 15.42 -7.09
CA ALA A 45 -6.95 15.77 -6.94
C ALA A 45 -6.42 15.40 -5.54
N LEU A 46 -7.23 15.61 -4.49
CA LEU A 46 -6.87 15.19 -3.14
C LEU A 46 -6.78 13.66 -3.01
N ILE A 47 -7.75 12.93 -3.57
CA ILE A 47 -7.77 11.46 -3.54
C ILE A 47 -6.57 10.89 -4.31
N ALA A 48 -6.29 11.40 -5.50
CA ALA A 48 -5.15 10.99 -6.32
C ALA A 48 -3.82 11.21 -5.57
N ALA A 49 -3.65 12.38 -4.94
CA ALA A 49 -2.46 12.69 -4.17
C ALA A 49 -2.30 11.81 -2.92
N ALA A 50 -3.40 11.55 -2.21
CA ALA A 50 -3.38 10.66 -1.05
C ALA A 50 -2.98 9.23 -1.44
N TYR A 51 -3.57 8.70 -2.51
CA TYR A 51 -3.23 7.39 -3.07
C TYR A 51 -1.75 7.31 -3.46
N GLN A 52 -1.25 8.30 -4.22
CA GLN A 52 0.14 8.35 -4.67
C GLN A 52 1.13 8.45 -3.51
N ASN A 53 0.78 9.17 -2.46
CA ASN A 53 1.60 9.28 -1.28
C ASN A 53 1.74 7.95 -0.52
N GLU A 54 0.68 7.14 -0.40
CA GLU A 54 0.83 5.83 0.22
C GLU A 54 1.56 4.82 -0.65
N LEU A 55 1.31 4.85 -1.97
CA LEU A 55 2.12 4.07 -2.89
C LEU A 55 3.60 4.40 -2.68
N ALA A 56 3.94 5.68 -2.54
CA ALA A 56 5.31 6.08 -2.26
C ALA A 56 5.81 5.52 -0.92
N ARG A 57 5.04 5.66 0.17
CA ARG A 57 5.41 5.07 1.47
C ARG A 57 5.63 3.55 1.40
N LEU A 58 4.79 2.84 0.66
CA LEU A 58 4.92 1.40 0.46
C LEU A 58 6.19 1.03 -0.32
N CYS A 59 6.46 1.73 -1.41
CA CYS A 59 7.65 1.44 -2.23
C CYS A 59 8.94 1.84 -1.52
N ASP A 60 8.97 3.01 -0.88
CA ASP A 60 10.13 3.53 -0.17
C ASP A 60 10.44 2.72 1.11
N ALA A 61 9.44 2.01 1.64
CA ALA A 61 9.62 1.10 2.77
C ALA A 61 10.57 -0.08 2.48
N ALA A 62 10.67 -0.56 1.23
CA ALA A 62 11.52 -1.71 0.92
C ALA A 62 13.01 -1.45 1.23
N PRO A 63 13.66 -0.40 0.69
CA PRO A 63 15.05 -0.09 1.04
C PRO A 63 15.23 0.31 2.51
N GLU A 64 14.26 1.00 3.12
CA GLU A 64 14.32 1.35 4.55
C GLU A 64 14.31 0.11 5.46
N LEU A 65 13.47 -0.88 5.15
CA LEU A 65 13.38 -2.13 5.89
C LEU A 65 14.65 -2.98 5.70
N LEU A 66 15.18 -3.07 4.47
CA LEU A 66 16.43 -3.78 4.19
C LEU A 66 17.63 -3.16 4.91
N ALA A 67 17.62 -1.85 5.14
CA ALA A 67 18.67 -1.18 5.91
C ALA A 67 18.56 -1.45 7.43
N ALA A 68 17.39 -1.81 7.93
CA ALA A 68 17.10 -1.93 9.36
C ALA A 68 16.95 -3.37 9.87
N LEU A 69 16.63 -4.32 8.99
CA LEU A 69 16.23 -5.68 9.34
C LEU A 69 16.95 -6.71 8.47
N PRO A 70 17.12 -7.97 8.96
CA PRO A 70 17.51 -9.08 8.11
C PRO A 70 16.56 -9.23 6.90
N PRO A 71 17.04 -9.70 5.73
CA PRO A 71 16.25 -9.74 4.49
C PRO A 71 14.87 -10.41 4.62
N ARG A 72 14.80 -11.54 5.36
CA ARG A 72 13.55 -12.27 5.61
C ARG A 72 12.54 -11.43 6.40
N ASP A 73 13.01 -10.74 7.44
CA ASP A 73 12.17 -9.91 8.30
C ASP A 73 11.74 -8.63 7.58
N ALA A 74 12.63 -8.06 6.75
CA ALA A 74 12.31 -6.94 5.87
C ALA A 74 11.21 -7.30 4.87
N LEU A 75 11.33 -8.46 4.21
CA LEU A 75 10.29 -8.99 3.31
C LEU A 75 8.97 -9.17 4.06
N ARG A 76 8.99 -9.79 5.24
CA ARG A 76 7.79 -10.02 6.05
C ARG A 76 7.08 -8.73 6.46
N ALA A 77 7.84 -7.73 6.91
CA ALA A 77 7.31 -6.43 7.29
C ALA A 77 6.74 -5.67 6.08
N TRP A 78 7.41 -5.78 4.92
CA TRP A 78 6.93 -5.17 3.68
C TRP A 78 5.65 -5.83 3.16
N MET A 79 5.54 -7.17 3.24
CA MET A 79 4.32 -7.90 2.88
C MET A 79 3.10 -7.44 3.70
N SER A 80 3.25 -7.20 5.01
CA SER A 80 2.18 -6.61 5.83
C SER A 80 1.75 -5.24 5.30
N ARG A 81 2.71 -4.36 5.00
CA ARG A 81 2.41 -3.01 4.45
C ARG A 81 1.69 -3.09 3.10
N LEU A 82 2.06 -4.03 2.24
CA LEU A 82 1.37 -4.24 0.96
C LEU A 82 -0.09 -4.66 1.17
N ILE A 83 -0.35 -5.59 2.10
CA ILE A 83 -1.73 -6.02 2.41
C ILE A 83 -2.54 -4.84 2.95
N GLU A 84 -2.02 -4.10 3.92
CA GLU A 84 -2.69 -2.92 4.49
C GLU A 84 -3.04 -1.90 3.40
N TYR A 85 -2.08 -1.56 2.54
CA TYR A 85 -2.27 -0.67 1.41
C TYR A 85 -3.34 -1.20 0.42
N THR A 86 -3.31 -2.50 0.12
CA THR A 86 -4.22 -3.11 -0.86
C THR A 86 -5.65 -3.19 -0.32
N THR A 87 -5.84 -3.56 0.94
CA THR A 87 -7.14 -3.54 1.61
C THR A 87 -7.71 -2.12 1.70
N ALA A 88 -6.88 -1.13 2.05
CA ALA A 88 -7.29 0.28 2.03
C ALA A 88 -7.72 0.72 0.62
N LYS A 89 -6.95 0.35 -0.41
CA LYS A 89 -7.26 0.62 -1.82
C LYS A 89 -8.61 0.01 -2.23
N PHE A 90 -8.94 -1.20 -1.78
CA PHE A 90 -10.25 -1.81 -2.08
C PHE A 90 -11.41 -1.04 -1.45
N GLY A 91 -11.27 -0.60 -0.19
CA GLY A 91 -12.26 0.27 0.45
C GLY A 91 -12.49 1.59 -0.29
N MET A 92 -11.46 2.11 -0.99
CA MET A 92 -11.56 3.32 -1.80
C MET A 92 -12.10 3.13 -3.22
N ALA A 93 -12.51 1.94 -3.64
CA ALA A 93 -12.75 1.63 -5.05
C ALA A 93 -13.67 2.66 -5.76
N GLU A 94 -14.75 3.10 -5.11
CA GLU A 94 -15.65 4.12 -5.65
C GLU A 94 -14.99 5.50 -5.79
N ALA A 95 -14.24 5.92 -4.76
CA ALA A 95 -13.55 7.20 -4.76
C ALA A 95 -12.42 7.25 -5.81
N LEU A 96 -11.70 6.15 -6.01
CA LEU A 96 -10.68 6.09 -7.06
C LEU A 96 -11.28 5.98 -8.46
N ARG A 97 -12.48 5.40 -8.59
CA ARG A 97 -13.22 5.42 -9.85
C ARG A 97 -13.61 6.84 -10.23
N SER A 98 -14.06 7.67 -9.29
CA SER A 98 -14.36 9.08 -9.58
C SER A 98 -13.12 9.88 -10.04
N VAL A 99 -11.92 9.52 -9.57
CA VAL A 99 -10.67 10.10 -10.08
C VAL A 99 -10.42 9.71 -11.53
N LEU A 100 -10.59 8.44 -11.89
CA LEU A 100 -10.47 7.98 -13.28
C LEU A 100 -11.47 8.70 -14.19
N ASP A 101 -12.72 8.83 -13.75
CA ASP A 101 -13.78 9.51 -14.50
C ASP A 101 -13.48 11.01 -14.71
N SER A 102 -12.64 11.61 -13.85
CA SER A 102 -12.14 12.99 -14.01
C SER A 102 -10.97 13.13 -15.00
N GLY A 103 -10.52 12.04 -15.62
CA GLY A 103 -9.42 12.02 -16.59
C GLY A 103 -8.02 11.91 -15.97
N VAL A 104 -7.91 11.75 -14.65
CA VAL A 104 -6.63 11.53 -13.96
C VAL A 104 -6.44 10.03 -13.78
N ASN A 105 -5.31 9.48 -14.22
CA ASN A 105 -4.92 8.10 -13.90
C ASN A 105 -3.98 8.07 -12.69
N PRO A 106 -4.49 7.84 -11.47
CA PRO A 106 -3.65 7.79 -10.28
C PRO A 106 -2.78 6.52 -10.24
N TYR A 107 -2.94 5.56 -11.16
CA TYR A 107 -2.27 4.26 -11.11
C TYR A 107 -1.08 4.11 -12.04
N ALA A 108 -0.80 5.11 -12.89
CA ALA A 108 0.08 4.95 -14.06
C ALA A 108 1.41 4.27 -13.75
N ASP A 109 2.07 4.67 -12.65
CA ASP A 109 3.38 4.13 -12.26
C ASP A 109 3.30 3.07 -11.14
N SER A 110 2.11 2.81 -10.59
CA SER A 110 1.96 1.93 -9.42
C SER A 110 2.48 0.52 -9.65
N PRO A 111 2.15 -0.19 -10.75
CA PRO A 111 2.62 -1.55 -10.96
C PRO A 111 4.15 -1.62 -11.04
N HIS A 112 4.77 -0.71 -11.78
CA HIS A 112 6.23 -0.67 -11.93
C HIS A 112 6.94 -0.43 -10.60
N ARG A 113 6.46 0.56 -9.81
CA ARG A 113 7.08 0.88 -8.51
C ARG A 113 6.92 -0.24 -7.48
N VAL A 114 5.77 -0.90 -7.45
CA VAL A 114 5.55 -2.05 -6.55
C VAL A 114 6.42 -3.23 -6.97
N MET A 115 6.52 -3.51 -8.27
CA MET A 115 7.37 -4.59 -8.78
C MET A 115 8.84 -4.38 -8.42
N ALA A 116 9.36 -3.17 -8.65
CA ALA A 116 10.74 -2.82 -8.31
C ALA A 116 11.04 -2.98 -6.80
N ALA A 117 10.08 -2.65 -5.93
CA ALA A 117 10.23 -2.84 -4.49
C ALA A 117 10.32 -4.34 -4.11
N ILE A 118 9.51 -5.19 -4.75
CA ILE A 118 9.56 -6.65 -4.55
C ILE A 118 10.89 -7.20 -5.06
N GLU A 119 11.31 -6.80 -6.27
CA GLU A 119 12.59 -7.22 -6.85
C GLU A 119 13.77 -6.89 -5.94
N ALA A 120 13.80 -5.69 -5.36
CA ALA A 120 14.84 -5.29 -4.41
C ALA A 120 14.86 -6.19 -3.14
N LEU A 121 13.70 -6.57 -2.62
CA LEU A 121 13.57 -7.47 -1.47
C LEU A 121 14.00 -8.90 -1.80
N LEU A 122 13.66 -9.40 -2.99
CA LEU A 122 14.07 -10.73 -3.44
C LEU A 122 15.57 -10.79 -3.71
N ALA A 123 16.15 -9.76 -4.32
CA ALA A 123 17.58 -9.65 -4.59
C ALA A 123 18.45 -9.65 -3.32
N ALA A 124 17.87 -9.30 -2.17
CA ALA A 124 18.54 -9.38 -0.87
C ALA A 124 18.68 -10.82 -0.33
N GLY A 125 18.18 -11.83 -1.05
CA GLY A 125 18.44 -13.25 -0.77
C GLY A 125 17.50 -13.86 0.29
N ALA A 126 16.35 -13.25 0.56
CA ALA A 126 15.38 -13.76 1.52
C ALA A 126 14.55 -14.95 0.99
N ALA A 127 14.36 -15.04 -0.33
CA ALA A 127 13.48 -16.00 -0.97
C ALA A 127 14.26 -17.02 -1.81
N ARG A 128 13.59 -18.12 -2.18
CA ARG A 128 14.11 -19.10 -3.14
C ARG A 128 14.44 -18.45 -4.50
N PRO A 129 15.42 -19.00 -5.25
CA PRO A 129 15.84 -18.46 -6.54
C PRO A 129 14.83 -18.63 -7.68
N ASP A 130 13.85 -19.52 -7.53
CA ASP A 130 12.78 -19.77 -8.53
C ASP A 130 11.59 -18.82 -8.39
N VAL A 131 11.52 -18.06 -7.29
CA VAL A 131 10.42 -17.13 -7.00
C VAL A 131 10.60 -15.83 -7.78
N THR A 132 9.55 -15.45 -8.53
CA THR A 132 9.50 -14.18 -9.23
C THR A 132 8.75 -13.10 -8.46
N ALA A 133 9.08 -11.84 -8.70
CA ALA A 133 8.37 -10.71 -8.12
C ALA A 133 6.88 -10.67 -8.52
N ALA A 134 6.55 -11.12 -9.73
CA ALA A 134 5.17 -11.23 -10.22
C ALA A 134 4.34 -12.25 -9.45
N GLU A 135 4.92 -13.41 -9.09
CA GLU A 135 4.25 -14.42 -8.27
C GLU A 135 4.01 -13.91 -6.84
N VAL A 136 5.00 -13.25 -6.24
CA VAL A 136 4.87 -12.63 -4.91
C VAL A 136 3.75 -11.58 -4.93
N PHE A 137 3.74 -10.70 -5.93
CA PHE A 137 2.69 -9.69 -6.08
C PHE A 137 1.30 -10.32 -6.22
N THR A 138 1.19 -11.36 -7.05
CA THR A 138 -0.07 -12.08 -7.29
C THR A 138 -0.56 -12.77 -6.03
N LEU A 139 0.33 -13.47 -5.32
CA LEU A 139 0.04 -14.14 -4.06
C LEU A 139 -0.49 -13.16 -3.01
N LEU A 140 0.22 -12.05 -2.78
CA LEU A 140 -0.14 -11.06 -1.77
C LEU A 140 -1.45 -10.33 -2.11
N THR A 141 -1.68 -10.03 -3.39
CA THR A 141 -2.95 -9.44 -3.85
C THR A 141 -4.11 -10.42 -3.66
N GLY A 142 -3.89 -11.71 -3.93
CA GLY A 142 -4.87 -12.77 -3.67
C GLY A 142 -5.23 -12.89 -2.20
N ILE A 143 -4.23 -12.83 -1.30
CA ILE A 143 -4.46 -12.82 0.15
C ILE A 143 -5.27 -11.58 0.55
N ALA A 144 -4.88 -10.38 0.09
CA ALA A 144 -5.60 -9.14 0.41
C ALA A 144 -7.07 -9.19 -0.03
N LEU A 145 -7.37 -9.73 -1.21
CA LEU A 145 -8.73 -9.92 -1.71
C LEU A 145 -9.54 -10.92 -0.86
N ALA A 146 -8.91 -11.97 -0.36
CA ALA A 146 -9.55 -12.94 0.52
C ALA A 146 -9.85 -12.35 1.91
N LEU A 147 -8.98 -11.47 2.41
CA LEU A 147 -9.13 -10.82 3.72
C LEU A 147 -10.21 -9.75 3.74
N ASP A 148 -10.33 -8.97 2.66
CA ASP A 148 -11.37 -7.94 2.49
C ASP A 148 -12.79 -8.52 2.72
N ARG A 149 -12.97 -9.81 2.38
CA ARG A 149 -14.25 -10.52 2.52
C ARG A 149 -14.51 -11.12 3.90
N THR A 150 -13.51 -11.19 4.77
CA THR A 150 -13.57 -12.04 5.99
C THR A 150 -13.36 -11.30 7.30
N GLY A 151 -12.78 -10.10 7.31
CA GLY A 151 -12.69 -9.24 8.52
C GLY A 151 -11.89 -9.84 9.68
N GLN A 152 -10.92 -10.74 9.41
CA GLN A 152 -10.17 -11.47 10.44
C GLN A 152 -8.67 -11.09 10.42
N PRO A 153 -8.21 -10.15 11.27
CA PRO A 153 -6.81 -9.71 11.29
C PRO A 153 -5.84 -10.85 11.62
N ASP A 154 -6.17 -11.73 12.57
CA ASP A 154 -5.33 -12.87 12.92
C ASP A 154 -5.12 -13.85 11.76
N ARG A 155 -6.07 -13.90 10.82
CA ARG A 155 -5.97 -14.74 9.63
C ARG A 155 -4.99 -14.14 8.62
N ALA A 156 -4.89 -12.80 8.55
CA ALA A 156 -3.95 -12.11 7.68
C ALA A 156 -2.51 -12.44 8.06
N GLU A 157 -2.19 -12.30 9.34
CA GLU A 157 -0.85 -12.60 9.88
C GLU A 157 -0.45 -14.06 9.59
N ARG A 158 -1.36 -15.01 9.87
CA ARG A 158 -1.10 -16.43 9.58
C ARG A 158 -0.89 -16.72 8.09
N LEU A 159 -1.67 -16.10 7.20
CA LEU A 159 -1.52 -16.27 5.75
C LEU A 159 -0.20 -15.67 5.24
N LEU A 160 0.23 -14.54 5.81
CA LEU A 160 1.52 -13.93 5.52
C LEU A 160 2.68 -14.80 5.99
N ASP A 161 2.57 -15.40 7.18
CA ASP A 161 3.62 -16.29 7.71
C ASP A 161 3.72 -17.58 6.88
N LEU A 162 2.58 -18.13 6.44
CA LEU A 162 2.53 -19.27 5.52
C LEU A 162 3.14 -18.91 4.16
N ALA A 163 2.79 -17.76 3.60
CA ALA A 163 3.36 -17.27 2.35
C ALA A 163 4.87 -17.10 2.48
N LEU A 164 5.36 -16.41 3.52
CA LEU A 164 6.78 -16.21 3.77
C LEU A 164 7.50 -17.56 3.87
N THR A 165 6.95 -18.49 4.65
CA THR A 165 7.54 -19.84 4.79
C THR A 165 7.65 -20.53 3.44
N GLY A 166 6.61 -20.46 2.61
CA GLY A 166 6.62 -21.03 1.26
C GLY A 166 7.64 -20.36 0.32
N LEU A 167 7.85 -19.06 0.45
CA LEU A 167 8.84 -18.30 -0.33
C LEU A 167 10.28 -18.55 0.10
N THR A 168 10.51 -18.92 1.37
CA THR A 168 11.86 -19.11 1.93
C THR A 168 12.26 -20.58 2.12
N ALA A 169 11.31 -21.53 2.04
CA ALA A 169 11.59 -22.95 2.18
C ALA A 169 12.46 -23.47 1.04
N GLU A 170 13.44 -24.32 1.32
CA GLU A 170 14.26 -24.98 0.30
C GLU A 170 13.35 -25.77 -0.66
N PRO A 171 13.54 -25.68 -1.99
CA PRO A 171 12.71 -26.42 -2.93
C PRO A 171 12.91 -27.93 -2.71
N PRO A 172 11.84 -28.75 -2.81
CA PRO A 172 11.98 -30.19 -2.72
C PRO A 172 12.93 -30.71 -3.83
N PRO A 173 13.70 -31.78 -3.56
CA PRO A 173 14.67 -32.34 -4.49
C PRO A 173 14.02 -32.94 -5.75
#